data_AF-A0A016SU07-F1
#
_entry.id   AF-A0A016SU07-F1
#
_cell.length_a   1.000
_cell.length_b   1.000
_cell.length_c   1.000
_cell.angle_alpha   90.00
_cell.angle_beta   90.00
_cell.angle_gamma   90.00
#
_symmetry.space_group_name_H-M   'P 1'
#
loop_
_entity.id
_entity.type
_entity.pdbx_description
1 polymer ?
#
loop_
_entity_poly.entity_id
_entity_poly.type
_entity_poly.pdbx_seq_one_letter_code
_entity_poly.pdbx_strand_id
1 'polypeptide(L)'
;MSEIGNDVFFYCFEYYNPDGFGFLRFMLPFKGATHCSELRYVLGKGIFAKFRPNDADLEMIDIMTTFFTNFAKFGNPNGDMSVSDDHQLWEQYDPKQPFRHLRVQLPMPAMADDYQRRRTEFWDKIFARNRAKAML
;
A
#
# COMPACT_ATOMS: atom_id res chain seq x y z
N MET A 1 -14.75 5.88 7.06
CA MET A 1 -14.45 6.47 8.39
C MET A 1 -14.16 5.35 9.39
N SER A 2 -13.13 5.50 10.23
CA SER A 2 -12.84 4.53 11.29
C SER A 2 -13.92 4.53 12.37
N GLU A 3 -13.92 3.52 13.24
CA GLU A 3 -14.89 3.39 14.35
C GLU A 3 -14.89 4.61 15.29
N ILE A 4 -13.78 5.35 15.36
CA ILE A 4 -13.63 6.54 16.21
C ILE A 4 -13.72 7.86 15.44
N GLY A 5 -14.16 7.83 14.18
CA GLY A 5 -14.49 9.04 13.43
C GLY A 5 -13.39 9.63 12.55
N ASN A 6 -12.23 8.96 12.42
CA ASN A 6 -11.14 9.46 11.58
C ASN A 6 -11.27 9.00 10.13
N ASP A 7 -10.80 9.82 9.20
CA ASP A 7 -10.62 9.40 7.81
C ASP A 7 -9.38 8.52 7.69
N VAL A 8 -9.55 7.35 7.10
CA VAL A 8 -8.50 6.33 6.97
C VAL A 8 -8.47 5.89 5.53
N PHE A 9 -7.27 5.74 4.98
CA PHE A 9 -7.03 5.25 3.63
C PHE A 9 -6.06 4.09 3.71
N PHE A 10 -6.38 3.01 3.01
CA PHE A 10 -5.64 1.76 3.09
C PHE A 10 -5.06 1.38 1.73
N TYR A 11 -3.76 1.11 1.66
CA TYR A 11 -3.10 0.61 0.45
C TYR A 11 -2.26 -0.64 0.71
N CYS A 12 -2.02 -1.39 -0.37
CA CYS A 12 -1.00 -2.41 -0.45
C CYS A 12 -0.05 -2.06 -1.61
N PHE A 13 1.25 -1.92 -1.31
CA PHE A 13 2.26 -1.65 -2.32
C PHE A 13 2.73 -2.94 -2.97
N GLU A 14 2.59 -3.04 -4.30
CA GLU A 14 2.86 -4.27 -5.05
C GLU A 14 3.83 -4.08 -6.22
N TYR A 15 4.17 -2.83 -6.56
CA TYR A 15 5.17 -2.57 -7.59
C TYR A 15 6.55 -3.13 -7.21
N TYR A 16 7.20 -3.76 -8.18
CA TYR A 16 8.52 -4.34 -8.02
C TYR A 16 9.34 -4.14 -9.29
N ASN A 17 10.51 -3.52 -9.12
CA ASN A 17 11.55 -3.50 -10.14
C ASN A 17 12.51 -4.70 -9.92
N PRO A 18 12.60 -5.65 -10.89
CA PRO A 18 13.54 -6.78 -10.84
C PRO A 18 15.01 -6.40 -10.61
N ASP A 19 15.38 -5.20 -11.01
CA ASP A 19 16.73 -4.68 -10.94
C ASP A 19 16.94 -3.79 -9.71
N GLY A 20 15.86 -3.48 -8.98
CA GLY A 20 15.84 -2.54 -7.86
C GLY A 20 16.69 -2.94 -6.64
N PHE A 21 17.10 -4.21 -6.57
CA PHE A 21 17.98 -4.74 -5.52
C PHE A 21 19.46 -4.82 -5.91
N GLY A 22 19.82 -4.39 -7.13
CA GLY A 22 21.19 -4.51 -7.62
C GLY A 22 21.67 -5.97 -7.55
N PHE A 23 22.89 -6.20 -7.05
CA PHE A 23 23.45 -7.54 -6.91
C PHE A 23 22.67 -8.43 -5.91
N LEU A 24 22.03 -7.83 -4.89
CA LEU A 24 21.25 -8.60 -3.90
C LEU A 24 20.08 -9.36 -4.53
N ARG A 25 19.62 -8.96 -5.72
CA ARG A 25 18.51 -9.63 -6.44
C ARG A 25 18.79 -11.12 -6.69
N PHE A 26 20.05 -11.51 -6.84
CA PHE A 26 20.42 -12.90 -7.11
C PHE A 26 20.37 -13.80 -5.87
N MET A 27 20.30 -13.20 -4.67
CA MET A 27 20.17 -13.93 -3.41
C MET A 27 18.71 -14.01 -2.92
N LEU A 28 17.79 -13.30 -3.55
CA LEU A 28 16.39 -13.33 -3.17
C LEU A 28 15.70 -14.58 -3.74
N PRO A 29 14.98 -15.37 -2.92
CA PRO A 29 14.30 -16.57 -3.39
C PRO A 29 12.99 -16.28 -4.14
N PHE A 30 12.65 -15.02 -4.38
CA PHE A 30 11.43 -14.59 -5.03
C PHE A 30 11.63 -13.26 -5.78
N LYS A 31 10.69 -12.96 -6.67
CA LYS A 31 10.56 -11.68 -7.36
C LYS A 31 9.26 -11.03 -6.91
N GLY A 32 9.33 -9.87 -6.27
CA GLY A 32 8.15 -9.17 -5.79
C GLY A 32 8.50 -8.05 -4.81
N ALA A 33 7.50 -7.21 -4.53
CA ALA A 33 7.62 -6.17 -3.52
C ALA A 33 7.94 -6.81 -2.16
N THR A 34 8.83 -6.17 -1.41
CA THR A 34 9.25 -6.62 -0.09
C THR A 34 9.17 -5.47 0.91
N HIS A 35 9.36 -5.76 2.18
CA HIS A 35 9.34 -4.75 3.22
C HIS A 35 10.32 -3.61 2.92
N CYS A 36 9.87 -2.37 3.10
CA CYS A 36 10.61 -1.13 2.81
C CYS A 36 10.95 -0.89 1.33
N SER A 37 10.45 -1.70 0.40
CA SER A 37 10.75 -1.52 -1.04
C SER A 37 10.11 -0.26 -1.62
N GLU A 38 8.99 0.20 -1.05
CA GLU A 38 8.20 1.37 -1.44
C GLU A 38 8.88 2.70 -1.11
N LEU A 39 9.69 2.74 -0.05
CA LEU A 39 10.25 3.98 0.50
C LEU A 39 11.10 4.78 -0.50
N ARG A 40 11.72 4.09 -1.46
CA ARG A 40 12.50 4.76 -2.52
C ARG A 40 11.65 5.61 -3.45
N TYR A 41 10.37 5.27 -3.62
CA TYR A 41 9.46 6.00 -4.49
C TYR A 41 8.79 7.18 -3.75
N VAL A 42 8.90 7.23 -2.43
CA VAL A 42 8.50 8.40 -1.62
C VAL A 42 9.68 9.34 -1.36
N LEU A 43 10.86 8.78 -1.07
CA LEU A 43 12.03 9.55 -0.61
C LEU A 43 13.09 9.79 -1.70
N GLY A 44 12.94 9.19 -2.88
CA GLY A 44 13.94 9.27 -3.96
C GLY A 44 15.28 8.60 -3.62
N LYS A 45 15.33 7.73 -2.60
CA LYS A 45 16.57 7.10 -2.11
C LYS A 45 16.39 5.61 -1.87
N GLY A 46 17.37 4.83 -2.31
CA GLY A 46 17.38 3.38 -2.13
C GLY A 46 17.90 2.98 -0.75
N ILE A 47 17.20 2.03 -0.13
CA ILE A 47 17.55 1.47 1.19
C ILE A 47 18.55 0.32 1.06
N PHE A 48 18.32 -0.57 0.10
CA PHE A 48 19.11 -1.80 -0.07
C PHE A 48 20.28 -1.64 -1.04
N ALA A 49 20.18 -0.70 -1.98
CA ALA A 49 21.19 -0.41 -2.98
C ALA A 49 21.02 1.05 -3.44
N LYS A 50 22.04 1.60 -4.10
CA LYS A 50 21.94 2.93 -4.73
C LYS A 50 20.76 2.91 -5.72
N PHE A 51 19.82 3.83 -5.53
CA PHE A 51 18.67 3.93 -6.42
C PHE A 51 19.08 4.58 -7.73
N ARG A 52 18.78 3.89 -8.84
CA ARG A 52 18.96 4.34 -10.21
C ARG A 52 17.64 4.03 -10.92
N PRO A 53 16.66 4.95 -10.89
CA PRO A 53 15.34 4.68 -11.43
C PRO A 53 15.39 4.46 -12.93
N ASN A 54 14.59 3.52 -13.43
CA ASN A 54 14.18 3.45 -14.83
C ASN A 54 12.86 4.24 -15.03
N ASP A 55 12.33 4.26 -16.25
CA ASP A 55 11.11 5.02 -16.56
C ASP A 55 9.90 4.60 -15.72
N ALA A 56 9.73 3.29 -15.48
CA ALA A 56 8.68 2.76 -14.61
C ALA A 56 8.87 3.17 -13.14
N ASP A 57 10.11 3.23 -12.66
CA ASP A 57 10.40 3.74 -11.31
C ASP A 57 10.09 5.23 -11.19
N LEU A 58 10.34 6.02 -12.25
CA LEU A 58 9.98 7.44 -12.28
C LEU A 58 8.46 7.63 -12.22
N GLU A 59 7.70 6.84 -13.00
CA GLU A 59 6.24 6.83 -12.92
C GLU A 59 5.73 6.47 -11.52
N MET A 60 6.36 5.47 -10.88
CA MET A 60 6.01 5.10 -9.50
C MET A 60 6.37 6.18 -8.48
N ILE A 61 7.45 6.95 -8.70
CA ILE A 61 7.77 8.14 -7.89
C ILE A 61 6.64 9.16 -8.02
N ASP A 62 6.19 9.47 -9.23
CA ASP A 62 5.11 10.44 -9.46
C ASP A 62 3.80 10.01 -8.78
N ILE A 63 3.44 8.72 -8.87
CA ILE A 63 2.26 8.16 -8.20
C ILE A 63 2.38 8.29 -6.67
N MET A 64 3.46 7.77 -6.09
CA MET A 64 3.63 7.72 -4.64
C MET A 64 3.77 9.11 -4.02
N THR A 65 4.55 9.99 -4.65
CA THR A 65 4.72 11.36 -4.15
C THR A 65 3.46 12.19 -4.29
N THR A 66 2.66 11.99 -5.35
CA THR A 66 1.35 12.62 -5.49
C THR A 66 0.42 12.22 -4.35
N PHE A 67 0.24 10.92 -4.09
CA PHE A 67 -0.63 10.47 -3.01
C PHE A 67 -0.19 10.96 -1.64
N PHE A 68 1.11 10.87 -1.31
CA PHE A 68 1.64 11.32 -0.02
C PHE A 68 1.54 12.84 0.15
N THR A 69 1.84 13.61 -0.90
CA THR A 69 1.78 15.07 -0.86
C THR A 69 0.33 15.56 -0.75
N ASN A 70 -0.60 14.93 -1.47
CA ASN A 70 -2.02 15.23 -1.37
C ASN A 70 -2.55 14.93 0.02
N PHE A 71 -2.25 13.75 0.57
CA PHE A 71 -2.68 13.40 1.92
C PHE A 71 -2.11 14.39 2.96
N ALA A 72 -0.84 14.78 2.84
CA ALA A 72 -0.22 15.75 3.74
C ALA A 72 -0.85 17.15 3.67
N LYS A 73 -1.32 17.59 2.49
CA LYS A 73 -1.92 18.91 2.28
C LYS A 73 -3.40 18.96 2.63
N PHE A 74 -4.16 17.91 2.29
CA PHE A 74 -5.62 17.93 2.26
C PHE A 74 -6.27 16.90 3.19
N GLY A 75 -5.50 15.99 3.80
CA GLY A 75 -6.03 14.85 4.54
C GLY A 75 -6.67 13.76 3.65
N ASN A 76 -6.60 13.91 2.33
CA ASN A 76 -7.14 12.98 1.34
C ASN A 76 -6.10 12.73 0.24
N PRO A 77 -5.74 11.47 -0.07
CA PRO A 77 -4.72 11.16 -1.09
C PRO A 77 -5.15 11.55 -2.51
N ASN A 78 -6.46 11.74 -2.76
CA ASN A 78 -6.99 12.16 -4.06
C ASN A 78 -6.80 13.66 -4.34
N GLY A 79 -6.33 14.45 -3.35
CA GLY A 79 -6.06 15.88 -3.52
C GLY A 79 -7.15 16.77 -2.93
N ASP A 80 -7.31 17.96 -3.52
CA ASP A 80 -8.32 18.93 -3.09
C ASP A 80 -9.71 18.54 -3.57
N MET A 81 -10.52 18.05 -2.64
CA MET A 81 -11.90 17.60 -2.89
C MET A 81 -12.86 18.74 -3.27
N SER A 82 -12.48 20.00 -3.07
CA SER A 82 -13.32 21.15 -3.44
C SER A 82 -13.22 21.52 -4.93
N VAL A 83 -12.19 21.00 -5.61
CA VAL A 83 -11.86 21.34 -7.00
C VAL A 83 -11.99 20.12 -7.93
N SER A 84 -11.98 18.90 -7.39
CA SER A 84 -12.02 17.67 -8.19
C SER A 84 -13.45 17.23 -8.53
N ASP A 85 -13.79 17.24 -9.82
CA ASP A 85 -14.95 16.53 -10.40
C ASP A 85 -14.58 15.07 -10.79
N ASP A 86 -13.31 14.69 -10.65
CA ASP A 86 -12.78 13.39 -11.05
C ASP A 86 -13.00 12.31 -9.99
N HIS A 87 -13.25 11.10 -10.49
CA HIS A 87 -13.41 9.88 -9.71
C HIS A 87 -12.31 9.77 -8.64
N GLN A 88 -12.73 9.69 -7.37
CA GLN A 88 -11.85 9.34 -6.25
C GLN A 88 -11.31 7.92 -6.47
N LEU A 89 -10.08 7.81 -6.99
CA LEU A 89 -9.45 6.52 -7.25
C LEU A 89 -9.19 5.77 -5.95
N TRP A 90 -8.66 6.47 -4.93
CA TRP A 90 -8.35 5.89 -3.64
C TRP A 90 -9.51 6.11 -2.68
N GLU A 91 -10.37 5.11 -2.58
CA GLU A 91 -11.54 5.17 -1.70
C GLU A 91 -11.14 5.17 -0.22
N GLN A 92 -11.94 5.87 0.57
CA GLN A 92 -11.80 5.89 2.02
C GLN A 92 -12.14 4.51 2.60
N TYR A 93 -11.41 4.09 3.63
CA TYR A 93 -11.65 2.86 4.37
C TYR A 93 -13.06 2.82 4.99
N ASP A 94 -13.76 1.70 4.80
CA ASP A 94 -15.04 1.37 5.41
C ASP A 94 -14.89 0.11 6.29
N PRO A 95 -15.19 0.17 7.60
CA PRO A 95 -15.21 -0.99 8.49
C PRO A 95 -16.11 -2.14 8.00
N LYS A 96 -17.12 -1.87 7.18
CA LYS A 96 -17.97 -2.91 6.55
C LYS A 96 -17.25 -3.67 5.43
N GLN A 97 -16.17 -3.11 4.90
CA GLN A 97 -15.34 -3.69 3.84
C GLN A 97 -13.86 -3.70 4.26
N PRO A 98 -13.49 -4.45 5.32
CA PRO A 98 -12.17 -4.35 5.96
C PRO A 98 -11.00 -4.80 5.06
N PHE A 99 -11.30 -5.48 3.95
CA PHE A 99 -10.31 -5.94 2.97
C PHE A 99 -10.20 -5.03 1.74
N ARG A 100 -11.01 -3.97 1.68
CA ARG A 100 -10.98 -3.01 0.58
C ARG A 100 -9.77 -2.08 0.72
N HIS A 101 -8.94 -2.04 -0.30
CA HIS A 101 -7.66 -1.32 -0.29
C HIS A 101 -7.25 -0.91 -1.70
N LEU A 102 -6.39 0.10 -1.80
CA LEU A 102 -5.74 0.47 -3.06
C LEU A 102 -4.51 -0.41 -3.28
N ARG A 103 -4.46 -1.16 -4.38
CA ARG A 103 -3.23 -1.81 -4.85
C ARG A 103 -2.41 -0.79 -5.62
N VAL A 104 -1.23 -0.46 -5.10
CA VAL A 104 -0.30 0.46 -5.76
C VAL A 104 0.68 -0.36 -6.60
N GLN A 105 0.43 -0.35 -7.91
CA GLN A 105 1.12 -1.11 -8.92
C GLN A 105 1.12 -0.34 -10.25
N LEU A 106 1.89 -0.82 -11.22
CA LEU A 106 1.84 -0.35 -12.61
C LEU A 106 1.05 -1.34 -13.49
N PRO A 107 0.42 -0.88 -14.59
CA PRO A 107 0.46 0.49 -15.13
C PRO A 107 -0.44 1.50 -14.41
N MET A 108 -1.33 1.06 -13.51
CA MET A 108 -2.20 1.98 -12.77
C MET A 108 -2.59 1.38 -11.40
N PRO A 109 -2.67 2.20 -10.34
CA PRO A 109 -3.26 1.79 -9.07
C PRO A 109 -4.74 1.42 -9.24
N ALA A 110 -5.22 0.47 -8.45
CA ALA A 110 -6.62 0.02 -8.53
C ALA A 110 -7.15 -0.47 -7.17
N MET A 111 -8.43 -0.25 -6.91
CA MET A 111 -9.09 -0.79 -5.72
C MET A 111 -9.24 -2.32 -5.82
N ALA A 112 -9.08 -3.00 -4.68
CA ALA A 112 -9.28 -4.44 -4.53
C ALA A 112 -9.88 -4.79 -3.17
N ASP A 113 -10.55 -5.95 -3.08
CA ASP A 113 -11.39 -6.35 -1.93
C ASP A 113 -10.91 -7.62 -1.20
N ASP A 114 -9.70 -8.05 -1.50
CA ASP A 114 -9.14 -9.33 -1.07
C ASP A 114 -7.77 -9.17 -0.41
N TYR A 115 -7.57 -8.10 0.38
CA TYR A 115 -6.29 -7.84 1.06
C TYR A 115 -5.70 -9.12 1.66
N GLN A 116 -4.52 -9.50 1.16
CA GLN A 116 -3.78 -10.70 1.55
C GLN A 116 -4.60 -12.00 1.50
N ARG A 117 -5.56 -12.11 0.56
CA ARG A 117 -6.53 -13.20 0.43
C ARG A 117 -7.30 -13.48 1.72
N ARG A 118 -7.62 -12.42 2.47
CA ARG A 118 -8.37 -12.49 3.73
C ARG A 118 -7.71 -13.36 4.80
N ARG A 119 -6.38 -13.53 4.74
CA ARG A 119 -5.62 -14.39 5.67
C ARG A 119 -5.79 -14.00 7.14
N THR A 120 -6.15 -12.76 7.44
CA THR A 120 -6.42 -12.32 8.82
C THR A 120 -7.63 -13.03 9.42
N GLU A 121 -8.67 -13.36 8.63
CA GLU A 121 -9.85 -14.08 9.13
C GLU A 121 -9.49 -15.45 9.73
N PHE A 122 -8.49 -16.12 9.16
CA PHE A 122 -7.98 -17.38 9.69
C PHE A 122 -7.33 -17.15 11.07
N TRP A 123 -6.48 -16.13 11.19
CA TRP A 123 -5.80 -15.82 12.44
C TRP A 123 -6.76 -15.37 13.53
N ASP A 124 -7.79 -14.59 13.20
CA ASP A 124 -8.83 -14.17 14.14
C ASP A 124 -9.54 -15.37 14.77
N LYS A 125 -9.85 -16.40 13.97
CA LYS A 125 -10.43 -17.67 14.45
C LYS A 125 -9.48 -18.41 15.40
N ILE A 126 -8.19 -18.45 15.07
CA ILE A 126 -7.16 -19.08 15.93
C ILE A 126 -7.03 -18.31 17.25
N PHE A 127 -6.99 -16.98 17.21
CA PHE A 127 -6.89 -16.16 18.42
C PHE A 127 -8.11 -16.30 19.33
N ALA A 128 -9.33 -16.28 18.76
CA ALA A 128 -10.55 -16.50 19.52
C ALA A 128 -10.56 -17.86 20.21
N ARG A 129 -10.16 -18.92 19.50
CA ARG A 129 -10.05 -20.28 20.04
C ARG A 129 -9.02 -20.37 21.17
N ASN A 130 -7.84 -19.79 20.99
CA ASN A 130 -6.78 -19.83 22.00
C ASN A 130 -7.16 -19.07 23.27
N ARG A 131 -7.80 -17.90 23.12
CA ARG A 131 -8.31 -17.13 24.26
C ARG A 131 -9.39 -17.89 25.03
N ALA A 132 -10.37 -18.48 24.34
CA ALA A 132 -11.42 -19.28 24.98
C ALA A 132 -10.84 -20.45 25.78
N LYS A 133 -9.82 -21.15 25.24
CA LYS A 133 -9.12 -22.22 25.95
C LYS A 133 -8.34 -21.75 27.18
N ALA A 134 -7.71 -20.58 27.11
CA ALA A 134 -6.91 -20.04 28.22
C ALA A 134 -7.77 -19.50 29.38
N MET A 135 -9.06 -19.27 29.15
CA MET A 135 -10.01 -18.81 30.18
C MET A 135 -10.79 -19.97 30.85
N LEU A 136 -10.59 -21.21 30.40
CA LEU A 136 -11.09 -22.44 31.02
C LEU A 136 -10.04 -22.98 32.00
#